data_AF-W6YPC3-F1
#
_entry.id   AF-W6YPC3-F1
#
_cell.length_a   1.000
_cell.length_b   1.000
_cell.length_c   1.000
_cell.angle_alpha   90.00
_cell.angle_beta   90.00
_cell.angle_gamma   90.00
#
_symmetry.space_group_name_H-M   'P 1'
#
loop_
_entity.id
_entity.type
_entity.pdbx_description
1 polymer ?
#
loop_
_entity_poly.entity_id
_entity_poly.type
_entity_poly.pdbx_seq_one_letter_code
_entity_poly.pdbx_strand_id
1 'polypeptide(L)'
;MAPSYAAPQPPSEQGEKPVTVLVTGFGPFLTRFPKNSSWEIASTLPSLLPSSPTNKTPIHIHVHHEPIRVAYATVLNLVPNLLPPGNPMYPSPDIILHIGLAAGRNYYAIEQGSRSRGYGNIADVDRQRFDDDSAEKQFPASKFPSTLSTSFDTKDVLACWKESLKSSSPSCSSSETASIKVPDVRISTDAGNFLCGFIYYNSLAHYYSIKDNERPVVFLHVPDLTSSEDKMKEGWEVTVALIKALVESRRKAGGVIVDGERQSQEAQDGTDGVQTDNNFA
;
A
#
# COMPACT_ATOMS: atom_id res chain seq x y z
N MET A 1 35.41 -14.12 47.06
CA MET A 1 34.93 -13.34 45.90
C MET A 1 34.63 -14.32 44.80
N ALA A 2 33.38 -14.42 44.35
CA ALA A 2 33.02 -15.31 43.24
C ALA A 2 33.38 -14.62 41.91
N PRO A 3 33.97 -15.33 40.93
CA PRO A 3 34.26 -14.75 39.62
C PRO A 3 32.96 -14.52 38.84
N SER A 4 32.81 -13.31 38.31
CA SER A 4 31.72 -12.92 37.40
C SER A 4 31.85 -13.71 36.09
N TYR A 5 30.90 -14.60 35.83
CA TYR A 5 30.75 -15.38 34.58
C TYR A 5 29.99 -14.60 33.50
N ALA A 6 30.13 -13.28 33.42
CA ALA A 6 29.52 -12.52 32.33
C ALA A 6 30.40 -12.66 31.08
N ALA A 7 29.97 -13.50 30.13
CA ALA A 7 30.56 -13.55 28.80
C ALA A 7 30.43 -12.16 28.14
N PRO A 8 31.50 -11.62 27.51
CA PRO A 8 31.42 -10.36 26.78
C PRO A 8 30.34 -10.46 25.71
N GLN A 9 29.36 -9.55 25.74
CA GLN A 9 28.43 -9.40 24.63
C GLN A 9 29.25 -9.03 23.38
N PRO A 10 29.00 -9.66 22.22
CA PRO A 10 29.63 -9.22 20.99
C PRO A 10 29.28 -7.74 20.76
N PRO A 11 30.22 -6.94 20.22
CA PRO A 11 29.93 -5.54 19.90
C PRO A 11 28.67 -5.47 19.03
N SER A 12 27.77 -4.56 19.37
CA SER A 12 26.56 -4.31 18.58
C SER A 12 26.97 -3.95 17.15
N GLU A 13 26.72 -4.83 16.20
CA GLU A 13 26.82 -4.46 14.78
C GLU A 13 25.86 -3.28 14.56
N GLN A 14 26.38 -2.17 14.04
CA GLN A 14 25.57 -1.01 13.65
C GLN A 14 24.76 -1.37 12.40
N GLY A 15 23.67 -2.12 12.60
CA GLY A 15 22.67 -2.38 11.58
C GLY A 15 21.88 -1.12 11.24
N GLU A 16 21.30 -1.07 10.05
CA GLU A 16 20.40 0.01 9.66
C GLU A 16 19.20 0.07 10.63
N LYS A 17 18.70 1.29 10.89
CA LYS A 17 17.50 1.48 11.71
C LYS A 17 16.31 0.79 11.03
N PRO A 18 15.49 0.01 11.78
CA PRO A 18 14.32 -0.63 11.21
C PRO A 18 13.34 0.39 10.62
N VAL A 19 12.67 0.00 9.54
CA VAL A 19 11.57 0.77 8.93
C VAL A 19 10.24 0.18 9.34
N THR A 20 9.31 1.03 9.77
CA THR A 20 7.98 0.62 10.23
C THR A 20 6.95 0.80 9.13
N VAL A 21 6.27 -0.27 8.73
CA VAL A 21 5.23 -0.28 7.70
C VAL A 21 3.88 -0.60 8.33
N LEU A 22 2.94 0.34 8.27
CA LEU A 22 1.56 0.11 8.66
C LEU A 22 0.79 -0.46 7.47
N VAL A 23 0.19 -1.64 7.64
CA VAL A 23 -0.55 -2.34 6.59
C VAL A 23 -2.02 -2.46 6.94
N THR A 24 -2.90 -2.24 5.96
CA THR A 24 -4.35 -2.46 6.11
C THR A 24 -4.90 -3.33 4.99
N GLY A 25 -5.98 -4.06 5.27
CA GLY A 25 -6.81 -4.72 4.26
C GLY A 25 -8.28 -4.43 4.52
N PHE A 26 -9.12 -4.64 3.53
CA PHE A 26 -10.56 -4.43 3.62
C PHE A 26 -11.31 -5.70 3.98
N GLY A 27 -12.42 -5.54 4.70
CA GLY A 27 -13.38 -6.61 4.95
C GLY A 27 -14.20 -6.98 3.72
N PRO A 28 -15.12 -7.94 3.86
CA PRO A 28 -16.07 -8.29 2.81
C PRO A 28 -16.97 -7.09 2.45
N PHE A 29 -17.29 -6.96 1.16
CA PHE A 29 -18.15 -5.87 0.64
C PHE A 29 -19.36 -6.37 -0.15
N LEU A 30 -19.21 -7.46 -0.92
CA LEU A 30 -20.29 -8.05 -1.71
C LEU A 30 -20.56 -9.47 -1.23
N THR A 31 -21.83 -9.90 -1.30
CA THR A 31 -22.21 -11.28 -0.99
C THR A 31 -21.45 -12.32 -1.84
N ARG A 32 -21.08 -11.95 -3.07
CA ARG A 32 -20.26 -12.78 -3.96
C ARG A 32 -18.79 -12.92 -3.53
N PHE A 33 -18.30 -12.04 -2.66
CA PHE A 33 -16.95 -12.04 -2.11
C PHE A 33 -17.00 -12.14 -0.58
N PRO A 34 -17.35 -13.33 -0.05
CA PRO A 34 -17.47 -13.54 1.40
C PRO A 34 -16.12 -13.43 2.13
N LYS A 35 -15.02 -13.57 1.38
CA LYS A 35 -13.66 -13.29 1.81
C LYS A 35 -13.08 -12.19 0.92
N ASN A 36 -12.15 -11.41 1.47
CA ASN A 36 -11.47 -10.35 0.73
C ASN A 36 -9.97 -10.62 0.73
N SER A 37 -9.39 -10.87 -0.45
CA SER A 37 -7.97 -11.20 -0.60
C SER A 37 -7.04 -10.16 0.05
N SER A 38 -7.44 -8.89 0.10
CA SER A 38 -6.63 -7.87 0.76
C SER A 38 -6.43 -8.13 2.26
N TRP A 39 -7.48 -8.52 2.99
CA TRP A 39 -7.38 -8.83 4.42
C TRP A 39 -6.77 -10.20 4.68
N GLU A 40 -7.09 -11.21 3.87
CA GLU A 40 -6.49 -12.55 4.01
C GLU A 40 -4.96 -12.49 3.87
N ILE A 41 -4.45 -11.65 2.95
CA ILE A 41 -3.02 -11.37 2.84
C ILE A 41 -2.54 -10.57 4.06
N ALA A 42 -3.15 -9.40 4.33
CA ALA A 42 -2.65 -8.48 5.35
C ALA A 42 -2.54 -9.14 6.73
N SER A 43 -3.58 -9.87 7.16
CA SER A 43 -3.67 -10.53 8.47
C SER A 43 -2.66 -11.64 8.69
N THR A 44 -2.00 -12.14 7.64
CA THR A 44 -1.03 -13.23 7.70
C THR A 44 0.40 -12.77 7.40
N LEU A 45 0.63 -11.46 7.22
CA LEU A 45 1.98 -10.91 7.07
C LEU A 45 2.80 -11.11 8.36
N PRO A 46 4.12 -11.37 8.24
CA PRO A 46 4.99 -11.51 9.40
C PRO A 46 5.19 -10.14 10.05
N SER A 47 5.31 -10.08 11.38
CA SER A 47 5.53 -8.81 12.09
C SER A 47 6.93 -8.22 11.90
N LEU A 48 7.91 -9.05 11.50
CA LEU A 48 9.30 -8.66 11.27
C LEU A 48 9.84 -9.35 10.02
N LEU A 49 10.41 -8.55 9.12
CA LEU A 49 11.33 -9.03 8.10
C LEU A 49 12.75 -8.63 8.52
N PRO A 50 13.60 -9.58 8.96
CA PRO A 50 14.95 -9.24 9.40
C PRO A 50 15.79 -8.74 8.22
N SER A 51 16.91 -8.09 8.55
CA SER A 51 17.92 -7.80 7.55
C SER A 51 18.46 -9.10 6.95
N SER A 52 18.60 -9.13 5.63
CA SER A 52 19.18 -10.23 4.87
C SER A 52 19.99 -9.66 3.69
N PRO A 53 20.78 -10.47 2.97
CA PRO A 53 21.47 -10.01 1.76
C PRO A 53 20.53 -9.42 0.69
N THR A 54 19.26 -9.84 0.68
CA THR A 54 18.22 -9.36 -0.24
C THR A 54 17.31 -8.29 0.37
N ASN A 55 17.49 -7.94 1.64
CA ASN A 55 16.73 -6.93 2.38
C ASN A 55 17.65 -6.26 3.42
N LYS A 56 18.38 -5.21 3.06
CA LYS A 56 19.42 -4.65 3.94
C LYS A 56 18.84 -4.02 5.22
N THR A 57 17.69 -3.37 5.11
CA THR A 57 17.02 -2.70 6.21
C THR A 57 16.03 -3.65 6.89
N PRO A 58 16.09 -3.86 8.22
CA PRO A 58 15.04 -4.58 8.94
C PRO A 58 13.69 -3.86 8.78
N ILE A 59 12.59 -4.61 8.68
CA ILE A 59 11.25 -4.06 8.46
C ILE A 59 10.30 -4.57 9.56
N HIS A 60 9.72 -3.65 10.33
CA HIS A 60 8.61 -3.96 11.22
C HIS A 60 7.30 -3.75 10.48
N ILE A 61 6.48 -4.79 10.40
CA ILE A 61 5.16 -4.73 9.78
C ILE A 61 4.13 -4.70 10.90
N HIS A 62 3.35 -3.62 10.94
CA HIS A 62 2.20 -3.51 11.82
C HIS A 62 0.94 -3.59 10.98
N VAL A 63 0.21 -4.68 11.15
CA VAL A 63 -1.09 -4.84 10.49
C VAL A 63 -2.15 -4.18 11.37
N HIS A 64 -3.05 -3.41 10.76
CA HIS A 64 -4.22 -2.90 11.48
C HIS A 64 -5.02 -4.08 12.05
N HIS A 65 -5.49 -3.96 13.29
CA HIS A 65 -5.96 -5.08 14.10
C HIS A 65 -7.23 -5.79 13.57
N GLU A 66 -8.00 -5.14 12.70
CA GLU A 66 -9.21 -5.69 12.10
C GLU A 66 -9.36 -5.26 10.63
N PRO A 67 -10.14 -5.97 9.81
CA PRO A 67 -10.38 -5.55 8.44
C PRO A 67 -11.13 -4.22 8.39
N ILE A 68 -10.69 -3.31 7.53
CA ILE A 68 -11.38 -2.03 7.32
C ILE A 68 -12.75 -2.33 6.72
N ARG A 69 -13.82 -1.92 7.42
CA ARG A 69 -15.18 -1.98 6.88
C ARG A 69 -15.27 -1.12 5.62
N VAL A 70 -15.85 -1.67 4.56
CA VAL A 70 -16.00 -0.99 3.27
C VAL A 70 -17.16 0.01 3.32
N ALA A 71 -16.97 1.07 4.12
CA ALA A 71 -17.92 2.16 4.36
C ALA A 71 -17.21 3.52 4.45
N TYR A 72 -17.79 4.55 3.83
CA TYR A 72 -17.19 5.89 3.74
C TYR A 72 -17.01 6.52 5.13
N ALA A 73 -18.02 6.39 6.00
CA ALA A 73 -17.96 6.89 7.37
C ALA A 73 -16.84 6.22 8.19
N THR A 74 -16.59 4.92 7.98
CA THR A 74 -15.48 4.22 8.62
C THR A 74 -14.15 4.86 8.25
N VAL A 75 -13.90 5.11 6.96
CA VAL A 75 -12.65 5.71 6.49
C VAL A 75 -12.46 7.12 7.06
N LEU A 76 -13.50 7.96 7.03
CA LEU A 76 -13.44 9.34 7.55
C LEU A 76 -13.07 9.39 9.03
N ASN A 77 -13.60 8.45 9.83
CA ASN A 77 -13.30 8.37 11.26
C ASN A 77 -11.95 7.70 11.56
N LEU A 78 -11.57 6.72 10.74
CA LEU A 78 -10.38 5.91 10.95
C LEU A 78 -9.10 6.65 10.58
N VAL A 79 -9.02 7.25 9.39
CA VAL A 79 -7.78 7.82 8.84
C VAL A 79 -7.08 8.80 9.81
N PRO A 80 -7.77 9.77 10.45
CA PRO A 80 -7.13 10.69 11.39
C PRO A 80 -6.48 10.02 12.61
N ASN A 81 -6.97 8.84 13.00
CA ASN A 81 -6.47 8.05 14.14
C ASN A 81 -5.51 6.93 13.69
N LEU A 82 -5.59 6.54 12.42
CA LEU A 82 -4.73 5.53 11.80
C LEU A 82 -3.36 6.12 11.41
N LEU A 83 -3.30 7.41 11.11
CA LEU A 83 -2.09 8.06 10.59
C LEU A 83 -1.47 9.04 11.61
N PRO A 84 -0.14 9.20 11.64
CA PRO A 84 0.51 10.27 12.41
C PRO A 84 -0.02 11.66 12.02
N PRO A 85 -0.13 12.62 12.95
CA PRO A 85 0.26 12.55 14.36
C PRO A 85 -0.80 11.92 15.28
N GLY A 86 -1.98 11.55 14.77
CA GLY A 86 -3.07 10.98 15.59
C GLY A 86 -2.85 9.51 15.96
N ASN A 87 -2.05 8.77 15.19
CA ASN A 87 -1.72 7.38 15.48
C ASN A 87 -0.85 7.25 16.76
N PRO A 88 -1.29 6.48 17.78
CA PRO A 88 -0.55 6.30 19.04
C PRO A 88 0.63 5.32 18.95
N MET A 89 0.84 4.66 17.80
CA MET A 89 1.91 3.68 17.59
C MET A 89 3.29 4.31 17.72
N TYR A 90 4.18 3.60 18.43
CA TYR A 90 5.60 3.94 18.54
C TYR A 90 6.49 2.74 18.19
N PRO A 91 7.51 2.91 17.32
CA PRO A 91 7.77 4.10 16.51
C PRO A 91 6.62 4.40 15.53
N SER A 92 6.47 5.67 15.13
CA SER A 92 5.48 6.04 14.12
C SER A 92 5.76 5.31 12.81
N PRO A 93 4.74 4.92 12.03
CA PRO A 93 4.95 4.29 10.74
C PRO A 93 5.67 5.23 9.77
N ASP A 94 6.72 4.70 9.12
CA ASP A 94 7.45 5.37 8.05
C ASP A 94 6.72 5.25 6.70
N ILE A 95 5.97 4.17 6.52
CA ILE A 95 5.26 3.83 5.28
C ILE A 95 3.86 3.34 5.62
N ILE A 96 2.86 3.79 4.88
CA ILE A 96 1.48 3.30 4.94
C ILE A 96 1.20 2.50 3.67
N LEU A 97 0.82 1.23 3.82
CA LEU A 97 0.42 0.35 2.73
C LEU A 97 -1.04 -0.08 2.92
N HIS A 98 -1.92 0.46 2.09
CA HIS A 98 -3.28 -0.04 1.97
C HIS A 98 -3.35 -1.14 0.91
N ILE A 99 -4.03 -2.24 1.19
CA ILE A 99 -4.29 -3.32 0.24
C ILE A 99 -5.79 -3.34 -0.08
N GLY A 100 -6.13 -3.39 -1.36
CA GLY A 100 -7.51 -3.48 -1.85
C GLY A 100 -7.70 -4.60 -2.85
N LEU A 101 -8.91 -5.14 -2.91
CA LEU A 101 -9.31 -6.13 -3.92
C LEU A 101 -9.76 -5.44 -5.20
N ALA A 102 -9.15 -5.81 -6.33
CA ALA A 102 -9.61 -5.51 -7.68
C ALA A 102 -9.98 -6.81 -8.40
N ALA A 103 -11.19 -7.32 -8.12
CA ALA A 103 -11.69 -8.61 -8.59
C ALA A 103 -11.69 -8.77 -10.13
N GLY A 104 -11.83 -7.68 -10.89
CA GLY A 104 -11.80 -7.70 -12.37
C GLY A 104 -10.38 -7.82 -12.96
N ARG A 105 -9.33 -7.73 -12.14
CA ARG A 105 -7.93 -7.80 -12.58
C ARG A 105 -7.38 -9.23 -12.41
N ASN A 106 -6.35 -9.55 -13.20
CA ASN A 106 -5.56 -10.79 -13.08
C ASN A 106 -4.07 -10.52 -12.82
N TYR A 107 -3.75 -9.29 -12.40
CA TYR A 107 -2.41 -8.78 -12.10
C TYR A 107 -2.46 -7.96 -10.81
N TYR A 108 -1.29 -7.74 -10.20
CA TYR A 108 -1.12 -6.90 -9.02
C TYR A 108 -0.67 -5.51 -9.46
N ALA A 109 -1.15 -4.47 -8.79
CA ALA A 109 -0.83 -3.10 -9.17
C ALA A 109 -0.53 -2.21 -7.97
N ILE A 110 0.57 -1.45 -8.05
CA ILE A 110 0.74 -0.27 -7.22
C ILE A 110 0.00 0.90 -7.86
N GLU A 111 -0.82 1.59 -7.09
CA GLU A 111 -1.57 2.75 -7.56
C GLU A 111 -0.76 4.03 -7.34
N GLN A 112 -0.60 4.82 -8.40
CA GLN A 112 0.19 6.06 -8.36
C GLN A 112 -0.52 7.17 -7.59
N GLY A 113 -1.85 7.21 -7.64
CA GLY A 113 -2.65 8.23 -6.98
C GLY A 113 -4.13 7.91 -6.93
N SER A 114 -4.89 8.86 -6.38
CA SER A 114 -6.35 8.81 -6.33
C SER A 114 -6.97 10.20 -6.40
N ARG A 115 -8.29 10.23 -6.61
CA ARG A 115 -9.06 11.46 -6.88
C ARG A 115 -9.84 11.87 -5.63
N SER A 116 -10.17 13.15 -5.55
CA SER A 116 -10.91 13.75 -4.43
C SER A 116 -12.43 13.65 -4.55
N ARG A 117 -12.95 13.24 -5.72
CA ARG A 117 -14.36 13.31 -6.13
C ARG A 117 -14.78 12.03 -6.85
N GLY A 118 -16.08 11.86 -7.08
CA GLY A 118 -16.65 10.76 -7.88
C GLY A 118 -17.14 9.55 -7.06
N TYR A 119 -17.07 9.62 -5.74
CA TYR A 119 -17.49 8.57 -4.80
C TYR A 119 -19.01 8.52 -4.55
N GLY A 120 -19.77 9.43 -5.17
CA GLY A 120 -21.23 9.46 -5.08
C GLY A 120 -21.93 8.35 -5.89
N ASN A 121 -21.22 7.70 -6.81
CA ASN A 121 -21.82 6.79 -7.80
C ASN A 121 -22.09 5.37 -7.28
N ILE A 122 -21.35 4.91 -6.27
CA ILE A 122 -21.47 3.56 -5.72
C ILE A 122 -21.74 3.67 -4.22
N ALA A 123 -22.83 3.04 -3.76
CA ALA A 123 -23.15 2.96 -2.34
C ALA A 123 -22.27 1.93 -1.63
N ASP A 124 -21.87 2.22 -0.40
CA ASP A 124 -21.07 1.35 0.43
C ASP A 124 -21.89 0.25 1.15
N VAL A 125 -21.28 -0.57 2.02
CA VAL A 125 -22.02 -1.64 2.74
C VAL A 125 -23.13 -1.12 3.65
N ASP A 126 -23.05 0.14 4.06
CA ASP A 126 -24.03 0.82 4.91
C ASP A 126 -25.05 1.62 4.07
N ARG A 127 -25.04 1.37 2.75
CA ARG A 127 -25.89 2.03 1.74
C ARG A 127 -25.70 3.54 1.68
N GLN A 128 -24.55 4.04 2.15
CA GLN A 128 -24.19 5.44 2.08
C GLN A 128 -23.38 5.74 0.82
N ARG A 129 -23.43 7.00 0.39
CA ARG A 129 -22.66 7.53 -0.73
C ARG A 129 -21.89 8.75 -0.21
N PHE A 130 -20.76 9.05 -0.84
CA PHE A 130 -20.01 10.26 -0.53
C PHE A 130 -20.08 11.21 -1.71
N ASP A 131 -21.01 12.16 -1.66
CA ASP A 131 -21.23 13.12 -2.73
C ASP A 131 -20.12 14.18 -2.83
N ASP A 132 -20.05 14.80 -4.00
CA ASP A 132 -19.00 15.78 -4.32
C ASP A 132 -19.13 17.07 -3.50
N ASP A 133 -20.33 17.41 -3.01
CA ASP A 133 -20.55 18.55 -2.10
C ASP A 133 -19.92 18.29 -0.72
N SER A 134 -20.07 17.07 -0.20
CA SER A 134 -19.43 16.61 1.03
C SER A 134 -17.91 16.54 0.86
N ALA A 135 -17.46 16.10 -0.32
CA ALA A 135 -16.06 16.09 -0.67
C ALA A 135 -15.46 17.50 -0.78
N GLU A 136 -16.21 18.49 -1.29
CA GLU A 136 -15.79 19.91 -1.33
C GLU A 136 -15.68 20.51 0.07
N LYS A 137 -16.60 20.16 0.98
CA LYS A 137 -16.49 20.58 2.39
C LYS A 137 -15.27 19.99 3.07
N GLN A 138 -14.99 18.71 2.84
CA GLN A 138 -13.89 17.98 3.47
C GLN A 138 -12.52 18.37 2.88
N PHE A 139 -12.44 18.43 1.56
CA PHE A 139 -11.22 18.71 0.80
C PHE A 139 -11.51 19.82 -0.22
N PRO A 140 -11.56 21.10 0.21
CA PRO A 140 -11.88 22.21 -0.69
C PRO A 140 -10.88 22.29 -1.84
N ALA A 141 -11.36 22.48 -3.07
CA ALA A 141 -10.51 22.55 -4.26
C ALA A 141 -9.52 23.72 -4.22
N SER A 142 -9.82 24.75 -3.43
CA SER A 142 -8.92 25.88 -3.15
C SER A 142 -7.68 25.51 -2.32
N LYS A 143 -7.68 24.34 -1.67
CA LYS A 143 -6.63 23.89 -0.74
C LYS A 143 -6.02 22.55 -1.12
N PHE A 144 -6.83 21.64 -1.68
CA PHE A 144 -6.41 20.28 -2.01
C PHE A 144 -6.49 20.05 -3.51
N PRO A 145 -5.44 19.49 -4.13
CA PRO A 145 -5.48 19.06 -5.54
C PRO A 145 -6.60 18.05 -5.79
N SER A 146 -7.21 18.10 -6.97
CA SER A 146 -8.27 17.16 -7.36
C SER A 146 -7.78 15.71 -7.42
N THR A 147 -6.49 15.51 -7.70
CA THR A 147 -5.78 14.23 -7.68
C THR A 147 -4.53 14.37 -6.84
N LEU A 148 -4.31 13.42 -5.94
CA LEU A 148 -3.07 13.31 -5.16
C LEU A 148 -2.37 12.00 -5.52
N SER A 149 -1.03 12.05 -5.50
CA SER A 149 -0.17 10.90 -5.77
C SER A 149 0.74 10.61 -4.60
N THR A 150 1.17 9.35 -4.47
CA THR A 150 2.24 8.98 -3.55
C THR A 150 3.53 9.75 -3.84
N SER A 151 4.32 10.04 -2.80
CA SER A 151 5.63 10.66 -2.98
C SER A 151 6.73 9.64 -3.34
N PHE A 152 6.40 8.34 -3.40
CA PHE A 152 7.32 7.32 -3.91
C PHE A 152 7.55 7.48 -5.42
N ASP A 153 8.79 7.27 -5.87
CA ASP A 153 9.05 6.98 -7.27
C ASP A 153 8.52 5.58 -7.60
N THR A 154 7.29 5.52 -8.10
CA THR A 154 6.62 4.26 -8.43
C THR A 154 7.36 3.44 -9.49
N LYS A 155 8.18 4.08 -10.34
CA LYS A 155 8.99 3.38 -11.34
C LYS A 155 10.16 2.66 -10.69
N ASP A 156 10.87 3.30 -9.76
CA ASP A 156 11.93 2.65 -8.99
C ASP A 156 11.36 1.55 -8.07
N VAL A 157 10.22 1.79 -7.43
CA VAL A 157 9.51 0.76 -6.64
C VAL A 157 9.16 -0.44 -7.51
N LEU A 158 8.58 -0.24 -8.70
CA LEU A 158 8.24 -1.33 -9.61
C LEU A 158 9.49 -2.10 -10.06
N ALA A 159 10.60 -1.40 -10.34
CA ALA A 159 11.87 -2.04 -10.70
C ALA A 159 12.40 -2.91 -9.55
N CYS A 160 12.44 -2.39 -8.33
CA CYS A 160 12.84 -3.13 -7.13
C CYS A 160 11.92 -4.32 -6.87
N TRP A 161 10.61 -4.16 -7.07
CA TRP A 161 9.61 -5.20 -6.84
C TRP A 161 9.78 -6.37 -7.80
N LYS A 162 9.95 -6.09 -9.09
CA LYS A 162 10.25 -7.12 -10.11
C LYS A 162 11.54 -7.87 -9.81
N GLU A 163 12.57 -7.17 -9.34
CA GLU A 163 13.84 -7.80 -8.99
C GLU A 163 13.73 -8.71 -7.76
N SER A 164 13.00 -8.27 -6.73
CA SER A 164 12.71 -9.08 -5.53
C SER A 164 11.94 -10.35 -5.88
N LEU A 165 10.99 -10.28 -6.82
CA LEU A 165 10.19 -11.44 -7.26
C LEU A 165 11.02 -12.47 -8.04
N LYS A 166 11.92 -12.01 -8.91
CA LYS A 166 12.85 -12.90 -9.62
C LYS A 166 13.79 -13.64 -8.66
N SER A 167 14.33 -12.92 -7.68
CA SER A 167 15.28 -13.47 -6.70
C SER A 167 14.65 -14.46 -5.72
N SER A 168 13.33 -14.37 -5.53
CA SER A 168 12.55 -15.25 -4.64
C SER A 168 12.02 -16.49 -5.36
N SER A 169 12.14 -16.54 -6.69
CA SER A 169 11.81 -17.74 -7.47
C SER A 169 12.92 -18.79 -7.26
N PRO A 170 12.59 -20.04 -6.89
CA PRO A 170 13.60 -21.05 -6.65
C PRO A 170 14.44 -21.28 -7.92
N SER A 171 15.76 -21.25 -7.77
CA SER A 171 16.68 -21.70 -8.80
C SER A 171 16.55 -23.22 -8.93
N CYS A 172 15.61 -23.69 -9.75
CA CYS A 172 15.55 -25.10 -10.13
C CYS A 172 16.76 -25.42 -11.01
N SER A 173 17.76 -26.07 -10.42
CA SER A 173 18.77 -26.79 -11.19
C SER A 173 18.12 -27.94 -11.95
N SER A 174 18.57 -28.12 -13.19
CA SER A 174 18.32 -29.22 -14.13
C SER A 174 17.00 -29.24 -14.92
N SER A 175 17.19 -28.97 -16.22
CA SER A 175 16.50 -29.51 -17.39
C SER A 175 15.03 -29.11 -17.66
N GLU A 176 14.86 -28.52 -18.85
CA GLU A 176 13.65 -28.39 -19.67
C GLU A 176 12.57 -27.36 -19.27
N THR A 177 12.66 -26.18 -19.92
CA THR A 177 11.54 -25.40 -20.52
C THR A 177 10.31 -25.03 -19.67
N ALA A 178 10.35 -25.09 -18.34
CA ALA A 178 9.37 -24.39 -17.52
C ALA A 178 9.79 -22.91 -17.38
N SER A 179 9.20 -22.03 -18.19
CA SER A 179 9.36 -20.59 -18.00
C SER A 179 8.96 -20.24 -16.56
N ILE A 180 9.90 -19.75 -15.74
CA ILE A 180 9.60 -19.27 -14.39
C ILE A 180 8.51 -18.20 -14.51
N LYS A 181 7.29 -18.53 -14.08
CA LYS A 181 6.16 -17.62 -14.17
C LYS A 181 6.26 -16.62 -13.03
N VAL A 182 6.95 -15.51 -13.30
CA VAL A 182 7.01 -14.37 -12.39
C VAL A 182 5.62 -13.73 -12.33
N PRO A 183 5.09 -13.41 -11.13
CA PRO A 183 3.80 -12.71 -10.99
C PRO A 183 3.76 -11.40 -11.80
N ASP A 184 2.60 -11.11 -12.41
CA ASP A 184 2.40 -9.90 -13.21
C ASP A 184 2.15 -8.71 -12.28
N VAL A 185 3.16 -7.84 -12.16
CA VAL A 185 3.13 -6.63 -11.34
C VAL A 185 3.26 -5.37 -12.19
N ARG A 186 2.41 -4.38 -11.93
CA ARG A 186 2.28 -3.15 -12.76
C ARG A 186 2.13 -1.89 -11.91
N ILE A 187 2.27 -0.74 -12.57
CA ILE A 187 1.78 0.55 -12.06
C ILE A 187 0.40 0.78 -12.68
N SER A 188 -0.53 1.23 -11.85
CA SER A 188 -1.82 1.78 -12.28
C SER A 188 -1.88 3.25 -11.84
N THR A 189 -2.46 4.11 -12.67
CA THR A 189 -2.52 5.55 -12.43
C THR A 189 -3.74 5.96 -11.60
N ASP A 190 -4.70 5.06 -11.43
CA ASP A 190 -5.99 5.35 -10.78
C ASP A 190 -6.47 4.16 -9.94
N ALA A 191 -6.62 4.40 -8.64
CA ALA A 191 -7.16 3.44 -7.67
C ALA A 191 -8.68 3.22 -7.79
N GLY A 192 -9.37 3.89 -8.71
CA GLY A 192 -10.82 3.79 -8.89
C GLY A 192 -11.60 4.70 -7.94
N ASN A 193 -12.89 4.86 -8.24
CA ASN A 193 -13.80 5.80 -7.55
C ASN A 193 -14.75 5.10 -6.59
N PHE A 194 -14.24 4.12 -5.84
CA PHE A 194 -14.91 3.47 -4.71
C PHE A 194 -14.04 3.52 -3.45
N LEU A 195 -14.28 2.65 -2.46
CA LEU A 195 -13.59 2.70 -1.16
C LEU A 195 -12.06 2.54 -1.22
N CYS A 196 -11.53 1.84 -2.23
CA CYS A 196 -10.08 1.73 -2.46
C CYS A 196 -9.45 3.10 -2.73
N GLY A 197 -9.96 3.81 -3.74
CA GLY A 197 -9.54 5.19 -4.00
C GLY A 197 -9.88 6.13 -2.84
N PHE A 198 -11.04 5.96 -2.20
CA PHE A 198 -11.46 6.85 -1.13
C PHE A 198 -10.49 6.84 0.05
N ILE A 199 -10.13 5.66 0.58
CA ILE A 199 -9.12 5.61 1.66
C ILE A 199 -7.76 6.12 1.17
N TYR A 200 -7.39 5.83 -0.08
CA TYR A 200 -6.10 6.26 -0.60
C TYR A 200 -6.01 7.78 -0.68
N TYR A 201 -7.01 8.44 -1.27
CA TYR A 201 -7.06 9.90 -1.32
C TYR A 201 -7.12 10.52 0.07
N ASN A 202 -7.95 10.00 0.99
CA ASN A 202 -8.03 10.51 2.36
C ASN A 202 -6.68 10.42 3.08
N SER A 203 -5.96 9.29 2.95
CA SER A 203 -4.62 9.12 3.52
C SER A 203 -3.58 10.04 2.87
N LEU A 204 -3.61 10.20 1.54
CA LEU A 204 -2.73 11.14 0.83
C LEU A 204 -3.00 12.59 1.23
N ALA A 205 -4.27 12.99 1.33
CA ALA A 205 -4.69 14.33 1.73
C ALA A 205 -4.34 14.63 3.20
N HIS A 206 -4.44 13.62 4.08
CA HIS A 206 -3.99 13.73 5.47
C HIS A 206 -2.52 14.12 5.54
N TYR A 207 -1.64 13.38 4.85
CA TYR A 207 -0.22 13.73 4.79
C TYR A 207 0.05 15.05 4.07
N TYR A 208 -0.67 15.33 2.98
CA TYR A 208 -0.57 16.62 2.26
C TYR A 208 -0.85 17.81 3.18
N SER A 209 -1.83 17.69 4.09
CA SER A 209 -2.17 18.75 5.05
C SER A 209 -1.08 19.00 6.10
N ILE A 210 -0.24 18.00 6.37
CA ILE A 210 0.91 18.10 7.28
C ILE A 210 2.11 18.68 6.52
N LYS A 211 2.40 18.11 5.34
CA LYS A 211 3.52 18.48 4.48
C LYS A 211 3.21 18.15 3.01
N ASP A 212 3.18 19.19 2.19
CA ASP A 212 2.69 19.15 0.81
C ASP A 212 3.53 18.31 -0.17
N ASN A 213 4.71 17.84 0.22
CA ASN A 213 5.63 17.09 -0.63
C ASN A 213 6.04 15.73 -0.05
N GLU A 214 5.45 15.30 1.07
CA GLU A 214 5.80 14.04 1.73
C GLU A 214 4.53 13.23 2.04
N ARG A 215 4.24 12.26 1.17
CA ARG A 215 3.11 11.33 1.31
C ARG A 215 3.59 9.89 1.17
N PRO A 216 4.07 9.27 2.27
CA PRO A 216 4.57 7.90 2.26
C PRO A 216 3.42 6.87 2.28
N VAL A 217 2.36 7.13 1.51
CA VAL A 217 1.17 6.28 1.40
C VAL A 217 1.21 5.56 0.06
N VAL A 218 0.99 4.27 0.07
CA VAL A 218 0.97 3.40 -1.12
C VAL A 218 -0.28 2.56 -1.07
N PHE A 219 -0.86 2.30 -2.25
CA PHE A 219 -1.99 1.40 -2.38
C PHE A 219 -1.63 0.24 -3.32
N LEU A 220 -1.87 -0.99 -2.87
CA LEU A 220 -1.72 -2.22 -3.64
C LEU A 220 -3.10 -2.79 -3.97
N HIS A 221 -3.42 -2.86 -5.26
CA HIS A 221 -4.53 -3.69 -5.73
C HIS A 221 -4.07 -5.13 -5.98
N VAL A 222 -4.80 -6.08 -5.39
CA VAL A 222 -4.64 -7.52 -5.60
C VAL A 222 -5.87 -8.07 -6.33
N PRO A 223 -5.71 -9.10 -7.20
CA PRO A 223 -6.84 -9.76 -7.83
C PRO A 223 -7.62 -10.62 -6.82
N ASP A 224 -8.72 -11.24 -7.25
CA ASP A 224 -9.39 -12.25 -6.43
C ASP A 224 -8.57 -13.55 -6.39
N LEU A 225 -8.04 -13.85 -5.20
CA LEU A 225 -7.22 -15.02 -4.91
C LEU A 225 -7.97 -16.06 -4.08
N THR A 226 -9.21 -15.78 -3.68
CA THR A 226 -9.95 -16.58 -2.69
C THR A 226 -10.29 -17.99 -3.19
N SER A 227 -10.15 -18.24 -4.49
CA SER A 227 -10.43 -19.53 -5.12
C SER A 227 -9.30 -20.56 -4.97
N SER A 228 -8.10 -20.19 -4.49
CA SER A 228 -6.93 -21.07 -4.48
C SER A 228 -5.92 -20.68 -3.41
N GLU A 229 -5.48 -21.65 -2.60
CA GLU A 229 -4.43 -21.45 -1.60
C GLU A 229 -3.09 -21.10 -2.23
N ASP A 230 -2.72 -21.71 -3.36
CA ASP A 230 -1.50 -21.38 -4.11
C ASP A 230 -1.51 -19.94 -4.60
N LYS A 231 -2.65 -19.47 -5.12
CA LYS A 231 -2.82 -18.06 -5.50
C LYS A 231 -2.73 -17.13 -4.30
N MET A 232 -3.31 -17.52 -3.16
CA MET A 232 -3.22 -16.73 -1.94
C MET A 232 -1.77 -16.64 -1.44
N LYS A 233 -1.04 -17.75 -1.50
CA LYS A 233 0.40 -17.79 -1.19
C LYS A 233 1.21 -16.90 -2.14
N GLU A 234 0.93 -16.95 -3.44
CA GLU A 234 1.55 -16.04 -4.42
C GLU A 234 1.26 -14.58 -4.07
N GLY A 235 0.01 -14.21 -3.75
CA GLY A 235 -0.35 -12.85 -3.35
C GLY A 235 0.35 -12.39 -2.07
N TRP A 236 0.56 -13.30 -1.12
CA TRP A 236 1.35 -13.06 0.08
C TRP A 236 2.82 -12.79 -0.26
N GLU A 237 3.44 -13.63 -1.10
CA GLU A 237 4.84 -13.49 -1.54
C GLU A 237 5.04 -12.18 -2.32
N VAL A 238 4.07 -11.85 -3.18
CA VAL A 238 4.03 -10.60 -3.96
C VAL A 238 3.93 -9.38 -3.05
N THR A 239 3.14 -9.44 -1.98
CA THR A 239 2.99 -8.35 -1.02
C THR A 239 4.25 -8.17 -0.17
N VAL A 240 4.86 -9.26 0.31
CA VAL A 240 6.15 -9.19 1.02
C VAL A 240 7.25 -8.63 0.12
N ALA A 241 7.28 -9.00 -1.16
CA ALA A 241 8.22 -8.45 -2.13
C ALA A 241 7.99 -6.95 -2.37
N LEU A 242 6.73 -6.48 -2.38
CA LEU A 242 6.42 -5.05 -2.49
C LEU A 242 6.91 -4.29 -1.27
N ILE A 243 6.66 -4.79 -0.07
CA ILE A 243 7.10 -4.15 1.18
C ILE A 243 8.63 -3.98 1.19
N LYS A 244 9.38 -5.02 0.79
CA LYS A 244 10.84 -4.92 0.63
C LYS A 244 11.24 -3.90 -0.43
N ALA A 245 10.53 -3.86 -1.56
CA ALA A 245 10.81 -2.91 -2.64
C ALA A 245 10.57 -1.45 -2.22
N LEU A 246 9.52 -1.17 -1.45
CA LEU A 246 9.26 0.16 -0.89
C LEU A 246 10.37 0.61 0.05
N VAL A 247 10.81 -0.28 0.95
CA VAL A 247 11.90 0.03 1.87
C VAL A 247 13.23 0.24 1.14
N GLU A 248 13.53 -0.60 0.14
CA GLU A 248 14.74 -0.43 -0.68
C GLU A 248 14.72 0.86 -1.51
N SER A 249 13.58 1.21 -2.11
CA SER A 249 13.42 2.46 -2.85
C SER A 249 13.63 3.68 -1.94
N ARG A 250 13.01 3.68 -0.75
CA ARG A 250 13.24 4.69 0.28
C ARG A 250 14.71 4.76 0.71
N ARG A 251 15.37 3.61 0.89
CA ARG A 251 16.78 3.54 1.27
C ARG A 251 17.68 4.16 0.21
N LYS A 252 17.46 3.87 -1.08
CA LYS A 252 18.18 4.47 -2.21
C LYS A 252 17.98 5.99 -2.29
N ALA A 253 16.80 6.47 -1.92
CA ALA A 253 16.47 7.90 -1.84
C ALA A 253 17.05 8.60 -0.60
N GLY A 254 17.90 7.93 0.21
CA GLY A 254 18.51 8.53 1.40
C GLY A 254 17.61 8.53 2.64
N GLY A 255 16.56 7.72 2.65
CA GLY A 255 15.66 7.55 3.80
C GLY A 255 14.46 8.50 3.83
N VAL A 256 14.29 9.34 2.81
CA VAL A 256 13.18 10.30 2.71
C VAL A 256 12.40 10.07 1.42
N ILE A 257 11.08 10.14 1.49
CA ILE A 257 10.17 9.98 0.35
C ILE A 257 9.50 11.33 0.12
N VAL A 258 10.15 12.17 -0.68
CA VAL A 258 9.61 13.45 -1.12
C VAL A 258 9.35 13.42 -2.62
N ASP A 259 8.37 14.19 -3.07
CA ASP A 259 8.19 14.42 -4.51
C ASP A 259 9.52 14.91 -5.10
N GLY A 260 10.13 14.13 -5.99
CA GLY A 260 11.26 14.58 -6.81
C GLY A 260 10.86 15.80 -7.64
N GLU A 261 11.85 16.53 -8.20
CA GLU A 261 11.64 17.79 -8.95
C GLU A 261 10.35 17.74 -9.78
N ARG A 262 9.36 18.54 -9.36
CA ARG A 262 8.05 18.65 -10.02
C ARG A 262 8.29 18.96 -11.50
N GLN A 263 8.25 17.96 -12.38
CA GLN A 263 7.98 18.24 -13.77
C GLN A 263 6.50 18.63 -13.81
N SER A 264 6.28 19.94 -13.92
CA SER A 264 5.02 20.58 -14.21
C SER A 264 4.41 19.94 -15.46
N GLN A 265 3.64 18.88 -15.28
CA GLN A 265 2.60 18.52 -16.22
C GLN A 265 1.35 19.23 -15.75
N GLU A 266 1.13 20.40 -16.38
CA GLU A 266 -0.17 21.05 -16.42
C GLU A 266 -1.23 19.97 -16.71
N ALA A 267 -2.20 19.86 -15.82
CA ALA A 267 -3.40 19.08 -16.09
C ALA A 267 -4.06 19.69 -17.33
N GLN A 268 -4.02 18.97 -18.44
CA GLN A 268 -4.99 19.22 -19.50
C GLN A 268 -6.36 18.94 -18.91
N ASP A 269 -7.13 20.01 -18.74
CA ASP A 269 -8.55 19.98 -18.39
C ASP A 269 -9.30 19.37 -19.58
N GLY A 270 -9.22 18.05 -19.68
CA GLY A 270 -10.05 17.24 -20.55
C GLY A 270 -11.35 16.99 -19.81
N THR A 271 -12.47 17.26 -20.48
CA THR A 271 -13.80 16.81 -20.06
C THR A 271 -13.83 15.28 -20.05
N ASP A 272 -13.26 14.67 -19.01
CA ASP A 272 -13.21 13.23 -18.84
C ASP A 272 -14.54 12.77 -18.26
N GLY A 273 -15.31 12.05 -19.08
CA GLY A 273 -16.51 11.37 -18.64
C GLY A 273 -16.20 10.53 -17.39
N VAL A 274 -17.17 10.48 -16.47
CA VAL A 274 -17.09 9.71 -15.23
C VAL A 274 -16.80 8.25 -15.57
N GLN A 275 -15.51 7.86 -15.49
CA GLN A 275 -15.13 6.46 -15.65
C GLN A 275 -15.57 5.72 -14.39
N THR A 276 -16.59 4.88 -14.55
CA THR A 276 -17.09 4.00 -13.49
C THR A 276 -15.96 3.06 -13.04
N ASP A 277 -15.85 2.86 -11.73
CA ASP A 277 -14.88 1.94 -11.14
C ASP A 277 -14.99 0.54 -11.79
N ASN A 278 -13.91 0.09 -12.43
CA ASN A 278 -13.83 -1.18 -13.13
C ASN A 278 -13.09 -2.27 -12.33
N ASN A 279 -12.75 -2.00 -11.07
CA ASN A 279 -12.10 -2.97 -10.19
C ASN A 279 -13.02 -4.18 -9.90
N PHE A 280 -14.33 -4.05 -10.13
CA PHE A 280 -15.33 -5.09 -9.86
C PHE A 280 -16.15 -5.51 -11.10
N ALA A 281 -15.77 -5.01 -12.27
CA ALA A 281 -16.40 -5.33 -13.55
C ALA A 281 -16.11 -6.77 -13.98
#